data_AF-A0A6N7GRV5-F1
#
_entry.id   AF-A0A6N7GRV5-F1
#
_cell.length_a   1.000
_cell.length_b   1.000
_cell.length_c   1.000
_cell.angle_alpha   90.00
_cell.angle_beta   90.00
_cell.angle_gamma   90.00
#
_symmetry.space_group_name_H-M   'P 1'
#
loop_
_entity.id
_entity.type
_entity.pdbx_description
1 polymer ?
#
loop_
_entity_poly.entity_id
_entity_poly.type
_entity_poly.pdbx_seq_one_letter_code
_entity_poly.pdbx_strand_id
1 'polypeptide(L)'
;MESYADVIIEFVRAHQGWAPLVVFLLAFGESLAFISLLLPAWAALLGIGALIMAGGISFWPIWVAASLGAAFGDWLSYWIGQKLEHTVQHIWPLSRHPDLIPKGEAFMKKWGALGIFIGRFFGPLRASVPLIAGIFEMPFWRFQIANFTSAFVWAAVLLTVGDVAGKAIRWLWGG
;
A
#
# COMPACT_ATOMS: atom_id res chain seq x y z
N MET A 1 -3.95 22.39 24.50
CA MET A 1 -3.98 21.46 23.34
C MET A 1 -3.03 20.27 23.51
N GLU A 2 -2.03 20.31 24.40
CA GLU A 2 -1.13 19.17 24.68
C GLU A 2 -1.85 17.91 25.20
N SER A 3 -2.93 18.07 25.98
CA SER A 3 -3.69 16.96 26.57
C SER A 3 -4.23 15.91 25.58
N TYR A 4 -4.62 16.28 24.36
CA TYR A 4 -5.12 15.30 23.38
C TYR A 4 -4.00 14.50 22.72
N ALA A 5 -2.86 15.13 22.46
CA ALA A 5 -1.71 14.45 21.88
C ALA A 5 -1.14 13.42 22.88
N ASP A 6 -1.07 13.78 24.16
CA ASP A 6 -0.61 12.89 25.21
C ASP A 6 -1.56 11.70 25.41
N VAL A 7 -2.88 11.93 25.40
CA VAL A 7 -3.87 10.85 25.47
C VAL A 7 -3.77 9.89 24.28
N ILE A 8 -3.55 10.41 23.06
CA ILE A 8 -3.35 9.56 21.88
C ILE A 8 -2.03 8.77 21.99
N ILE A 9 -0.95 9.41 22.41
CA ILE A 9 0.36 8.75 22.59
C ILE A 9 0.28 7.67 23.67
N GLU A 10 -0.40 7.95 24.77
CA GLU A 10 -0.58 7.01 25.89
C GLU A 10 -1.49 5.84 25.49
N PHE A 11 -2.57 6.11 24.75
CA PHE A 11 -3.43 5.07 24.17
C PHE A 11 -2.65 4.16 23.20
N VAL A 12 -1.83 4.75 22.33
CA VAL A 12 -0.99 4.03 21.37
C VAL A 12 0.11 3.22 22.10
N ARG A 13 0.71 3.76 23.16
CA ARG A 13 1.68 3.04 24.01
C ARG A 13 1.02 1.87 24.74
N ALA A 14 -0.18 2.07 25.29
CA ALA A 14 -0.93 1.02 25.97
C ALA A 14 -1.33 -0.13 25.02
N HIS A 15 -1.59 0.18 23.75
CA HIS A 15 -1.98 -0.79 22.72
C HIS A 15 -0.86 -1.11 21.71
N GLN A 16 0.40 -0.85 22.06
CA GLN A 16 1.55 -1.02 21.15
C GLN A 16 1.68 -2.45 20.60
N GLY A 17 1.20 -3.46 21.32
CA GLY A 17 1.17 -4.86 20.84
C GLY A 17 0.21 -5.10 19.67
N TRP A 18 -0.84 -4.28 19.55
CA TRP A 18 -1.82 -4.34 18.45
C TRP A 18 -1.44 -3.44 17.28
N ALA A 19 -0.52 -2.48 17.47
CA ALA A 19 -0.11 -1.54 16.43
C ALA A 19 0.38 -2.22 15.15
N PRO A 20 1.21 -3.30 15.18
CA PRO A 20 1.56 -4.03 13.97
C PRO A 20 0.34 -4.64 13.27
N LEU A 21 -0.61 -5.22 14.01
CA LEU A 21 -1.81 -5.82 13.41
C LEU A 21 -2.69 -4.76 12.74
N VAL A 22 -2.89 -3.62 13.39
CA VAL A 22 -3.68 -2.51 12.82
C VAL A 22 -3.01 -1.99 11.55
N VAL A 23 -1.70 -1.80 11.57
CA VAL A 23 -0.91 -1.37 10.41
C VAL A 23 -1.00 -2.38 9.27
N PHE A 24 -0.91 -3.67 9.58
CA PHE A 24 -1.11 -4.74 8.61
C PHE A 24 -2.48 -4.64 7.94
N LEU A 25 -3.55 -4.52 8.72
CA LEU A 25 -4.92 -4.46 8.21
C LEU A 25 -5.16 -3.19 7.37
N LEU A 26 -4.62 -2.05 7.81
CA LEU A 26 -4.68 -0.80 7.06
C LEU A 26 -3.96 -0.93 5.71
N ALA A 27 -2.71 -1.39 5.72
CA ALA A 27 -1.91 -1.57 4.51
C ALA A 27 -2.53 -2.62 3.56
N PHE A 28 -3.10 -3.70 4.13
CA PHE A 28 -3.83 -4.72 3.40
C PHE A 28 -5.07 -4.16 2.71
N GLY A 29 -5.94 -3.46 3.45
CA GLY A 29 -7.13 -2.82 2.90
C GLY A 29 -6.78 -1.79 1.84
N GLU A 30 -5.71 -1.03 2.04
CA GLU A 30 -5.26 -0.04 1.06
C GLU A 30 -4.75 -0.64 -0.24
N SER A 31 -4.26 -1.88 -0.22
CA SER A 31 -3.75 -2.59 -1.40
C SER A 31 -4.84 -3.42 -2.10
N LEU A 32 -6.04 -3.47 -1.53
CA LEU A 32 -7.20 -4.06 -2.19
C LEU A 32 -7.88 -3.04 -3.11
N ALA A 33 -7.99 -3.38 -4.39
CA ALA A 33 -8.38 -2.44 -5.44
C ALA A 33 -9.72 -1.69 -5.19
N PHE A 34 -10.66 -2.34 -4.49
CA PHE A 34 -11.96 -1.75 -4.17
C PHE A 34 -11.99 -1.03 -2.82
N ILE A 35 -11.23 -1.51 -1.82
CA ILE A 35 -11.22 -0.95 -0.47
C ILE A 35 -10.34 0.31 -0.42
N SER A 36 -9.27 0.33 -1.21
CA SER A 36 -8.36 1.47 -1.35
C SER A 36 -9.06 2.76 -1.81
N LEU A 37 -10.20 2.64 -2.50
CA LEU A 37 -11.00 3.77 -2.97
C LEU A 37 -11.82 4.42 -1.84
N LEU A 38 -12.11 3.67 -0.78
CA LEU A 38 -12.92 4.10 0.35
C LEU A 38 -12.06 4.63 1.51
N LEU A 39 -10.86 4.08 1.69
CA LEU A 39 -9.99 4.39 2.82
C LEU A 39 -8.61 4.87 2.35
N PRO A 40 -8.26 6.15 2.58
CA PRO A 40 -6.92 6.66 2.32
C PRO A 40 -5.95 6.20 3.43
N ALA A 41 -5.58 4.92 3.43
CA ALA A 41 -4.73 4.37 4.50
C ALA A 41 -3.29 4.90 4.48
N TRP A 42 -2.81 5.47 3.37
CA TRP A 42 -1.51 6.14 3.28
C TRP A 42 -1.40 7.30 4.28
N ALA A 43 -2.47 8.05 4.49
CA ALA A 43 -2.52 9.12 5.49
C ALA A 43 -2.39 8.56 6.92
N ALA A 44 -3.01 7.41 7.19
CA ALA A 44 -2.89 6.73 8.47
C ALA A 44 -1.45 6.20 8.69
N LEU A 45 -0.82 5.63 7.67
CA LEU A 45 0.57 5.17 7.74
C LEU A 45 1.57 6.31 7.95
N LEU A 46 1.36 7.48 7.33
CA LEU A 46 2.14 8.68 7.60
C LEU A 46 1.99 9.15 9.05
N GLY A 47 0.76 9.17 9.57
CA GLY A 47 0.49 9.49 10.96
C GLY A 47 1.13 8.51 11.94
N ILE A 48 1.07 7.21 11.63
CA ILE A 48 1.76 6.17 12.41
C ILE A 48 3.28 6.38 12.37
N GLY A 49 3.86 6.73 11.22
CA GLY A 49 5.27 7.09 11.09
C GLY A 49 5.68 8.22 12.05
N ALA A 50 4.89 9.29 12.12
CA ALA A 50 5.11 10.39 13.06
C ALA A 50 4.99 9.96 14.54
N LEU A 51 4.13 8.98 14.83
CA LEU A 51 3.92 8.44 16.18
C LEU A 51 4.98 7.45 16.63
N ILE A 52 5.64 6.71 15.71
CA ILE A 52 6.70 5.75 16.04
C ILE A 52 7.80 6.43 16.88
N MET A 53 8.28 7.60 16.46
CA MET A 53 9.30 8.35 17.18
C MET A 53 8.75 9.07 18.43
N ALA A 54 7.48 9.49 18.42
CA ALA A 54 6.81 10.12 19.57
C ALA A 54 6.60 9.15 20.75
N GLY A 55 6.13 7.95 20.41
CA GLY A 55 5.67 6.93 21.34
C GLY A 55 6.76 5.92 21.72
N GLY A 56 7.94 5.97 21.10
CA GLY A 56 9.00 4.99 21.32
C GLY A 56 8.65 3.59 20.79
N ILE A 57 7.77 3.51 19.79
CA ILE A 57 7.36 2.24 19.18
C ILE A 57 8.51 1.74 18.32
N SER A 58 8.73 0.42 18.31
CA SER A 58 9.76 -0.16 17.43
C SER A 58 9.37 0.00 15.96
N PHE A 59 10.27 0.55 15.14
CA PHE A 59 10.07 0.71 13.71
C PHE A 59 9.93 -0.64 13.00
N TRP A 60 10.75 -1.63 13.36
CA TRP A 60 10.85 -2.91 12.65
C TRP A 60 9.53 -3.71 12.60
N PRO A 61 8.81 -3.95 13.72
CA PRO A 61 7.53 -4.66 13.67
C PRO A 61 6.48 -3.95 12.81
N ILE A 62 6.43 -2.61 12.88
CA ILE A 62 5.49 -1.80 12.12
C ILE A 62 5.82 -1.83 10.63
N TRP A 63 7.09 -1.72 10.28
CA TRP A 63 7.56 -1.80 8.91
C TRP A 63 7.30 -3.18 8.29
N VAL A 64 7.60 -4.27 9.00
CA VAL A 64 7.31 -5.63 8.53
C VAL A 64 5.80 -5.82 8.35
N ALA A 65 5.00 -5.38 9.32
CA ALA A 65 3.55 -5.51 9.24
C ALA A 65 2.94 -4.71 8.07
N ALA A 66 3.38 -3.46 7.87
CA ALA A 66 2.95 -2.63 6.74
C ALA A 66 3.32 -3.28 5.41
N SER A 67 4.58 -3.75 5.29
CA SER A 67 5.09 -4.38 4.08
C SER A 67 4.32 -5.66 3.74
N LEU A 68 4.08 -6.52 4.73
CA LEU A 68 3.34 -7.76 4.54
C LEU A 68 1.87 -7.50 4.22
N GLY A 69 1.22 -6.59 4.96
CA GLY A 69 -0.17 -6.22 4.71
C GLY A 69 -0.37 -5.75 3.28
N ALA A 70 0.48 -4.82 2.82
CA ALA A 70 0.42 -4.29 1.48
C ALA A 70 0.73 -5.37 0.42
N ALA A 71 1.74 -6.21 0.63
CA ALA A 71 2.08 -7.31 -0.29
C ALA A 71 0.94 -8.35 -0.40
N PHE A 72 0.29 -8.71 0.71
CA PHE A 72 -0.84 -9.64 0.71
C PHE A 72 -2.09 -9.04 0.07
N GLY A 73 -2.34 -7.74 0.26
CA GLY A 73 -3.44 -7.04 -0.41
C GLY A 73 -3.27 -7.06 -1.93
N ASP A 74 -2.05 -6.77 -2.41
CA ASP A 74 -1.74 -6.80 -3.84
C ASP A 74 -1.78 -8.23 -4.40
N TRP A 75 -1.36 -9.22 -3.63
CA TRP A 75 -1.48 -10.63 -3.99
C TRP A 75 -2.94 -11.05 -4.17
N LEU A 76 -3.83 -10.63 -3.25
CA LEU A 76 -5.25 -10.91 -3.37
C LEU A 76 -5.86 -10.19 -4.57
N SER A 77 -5.50 -8.93 -4.81
CA SER A 77 -5.91 -8.18 -6.00
C SER A 77 -5.47 -8.85 -7.30
N TYR A 78 -4.23 -9.37 -7.35
CA TYR A 78 -3.72 -10.13 -8.48
C TYR A 78 -4.48 -11.45 -8.68
N TRP A 79 -4.77 -12.18 -7.61
CA TRP A 79 -5.53 -13.43 -7.68
C TRP A 79 -6.98 -13.21 -8.13
N ILE A 80 -7.61 -12.12 -7.68
CA ILE A 80 -8.91 -11.67 -8.20
C ILE A 80 -8.77 -11.37 -9.70
N GLY A 81 -7.71 -10.68 -10.11
CA GLY A 81 -7.44 -10.39 -11.52
C GLY A 81 -7.36 -11.64 -12.40
N GLN A 82 -6.61 -12.66 -11.96
CA GLN A 82 -6.54 -13.94 -12.67
C GLN A 82 -7.90 -14.62 -12.78
N LYS A 83 -8.69 -14.64 -11.71
CA LYS A 83 -10.04 -15.23 -11.76
C LYS A 83 -10.99 -14.50 -12.68
N LEU A 84 -10.79 -13.19 -12.85
CA LEU A 84 -11.60 -12.36 -13.73
C LEU A 84 -11.14 -12.40 -15.19
N GLU A 85 -9.99 -12.98 -15.51
CA GLU A 85 -9.41 -13.04 -16.86
C GLU A 85 -10.43 -13.45 -17.92
N HIS A 86 -11.09 -14.60 -17.75
CA HIS A 86 -12.07 -15.11 -18.73
C HIS A 86 -13.34 -14.26 -18.83
N THR A 87 -13.61 -13.40 -17.84
CA THR A 87 -14.79 -12.52 -17.80
C THR A 87 -14.43 -11.06 -18.09
N VAL A 88 -13.14 -10.71 -18.18
CA VAL A 88 -12.68 -9.31 -18.20
C VAL A 88 -13.19 -8.54 -19.41
N GLN A 89 -13.39 -9.23 -20.54
CA GLN A 89 -13.97 -8.66 -21.77
C GLN A 89 -15.42 -8.20 -21.58
N HIS A 90 -16.11 -8.70 -20.55
CA HIS A 90 -17.49 -8.36 -20.21
C HIS A 90 -17.60 -7.43 -18.98
N ILE A 91 -16.48 -7.14 -18.30
CA ILE A 91 -16.47 -6.31 -17.08
C ILE A 91 -16.09 -4.86 -17.43
N TRP A 92 -16.86 -3.91 -16.91
CA TRP A 92 -16.57 -2.49 -17.03
C TRP A 92 -15.30 -2.13 -16.22
N PRO A 93 -14.32 -1.36 -16.77
CA PRO A 93 -14.37 -0.56 -18.01
C PRO A 93 -13.92 -1.27 -19.29
N LEU A 94 -13.28 -2.45 -19.22
CA LEU A 94 -12.69 -3.11 -20.39
C LEU A 94 -13.73 -3.56 -21.43
N SER A 95 -14.97 -3.84 -21.01
CA SER A 95 -16.08 -4.11 -21.93
C SER A 95 -16.52 -2.91 -22.78
N ARG A 96 -16.29 -1.68 -22.30
CA ARG A 96 -16.57 -0.43 -23.04
C ARG A 96 -15.36 0.12 -23.79
N HIS A 97 -14.16 -0.25 -23.36
CA HIS A 97 -12.89 0.19 -23.94
C HIS A 97 -11.97 -1.00 -24.23
N PRO A 98 -12.30 -1.82 -25.24
CA PRO A 98 -11.50 -2.99 -25.61
C PRO A 98 -10.09 -2.60 -26.09
N ASP A 99 -9.87 -1.34 -26.49
CA ASP A 99 -8.55 -0.78 -26.81
C ASP A 99 -7.60 -0.69 -25.60
N LEU A 100 -8.13 -0.82 -24.37
CA LEU A 100 -7.31 -0.94 -23.16
C LEU A 100 -6.63 -2.31 -23.04
N ILE A 101 -7.17 -3.36 -23.69
CA ILE A 101 -6.59 -4.71 -23.67
C ILE A 101 -5.19 -4.71 -24.32
N PRO A 102 -5.01 -4.27 -25.59
CA PRO A 102 -3.70 -4.18 -26.21
C PRO A 102 -2.74 -3.24 -25.48
N LYS A 103 -3.26 -2.15 -24.89
CA LYS A 103 -2.44 -1.19 -24.13
C LYS A 103 -1.91 -1.80 -22.83
N GLY A 104 -2.74 -2.55 -22.12
CA GLY A 104 -2.35 -3.26 -20.90
C GLY A 104 -1.33 -4.35 -21.18
N GLU A 105 -1.54 -5.13 -22.25
CA GLU A 105 -0.58 -6.14 -22.71
C GLU A 105 0.76 -5.51 -23.13
N ALA A 106 0.73 -4.42 -23.92
CA ALA A 106 1.93 -3.70 -24.31
C ALA A 106 2.66 -3.09 -23.10
N PHE A 107 1.92 -2.55 -22.12
CA PHE A 107 2.50 -2.06 -20.86
C PHE A 107 3.19 -3.20 -20.10
N MET A 108 2.53 -4.35 -19.97
CA MET A 108 3.09 -5.48 -19.24
C MET A 108 4.27 -6.13 -19.97
N LYS A 109 4.25 -6.15 -21.31
CA LYS A 109 5.37 -6.60 -22.13
C LYS A 109 6.57 -5.64 -22.07
N LYS A 110 6.31 -4.32 -21.99
CA LYS A 110 7.35 -3.29 -21.93
C LYS A 110 7.97 -3.14 -20.54
N TRP A 111 7.16 -3.15 -19.50
CA TRP A 111 7.58 -2.82 -18.13
C TRP A 111 7.58 -4.02 -17.19
N GLY A 112 6.66 -4.98 -17.36
CA GLY A 112 6.54 -6.20 -16.56
C GLY A 112 6.68 -5.95 -15.05
N ALA A 113 7.66 -6.62 -14.43
CA ALA A 113 7.95 -6.49 -13.00
C ALA A 113 8.31 -5.06 -12.58
N LEU A 114 8.99 -4.30 -13.45
CA LEU A 114 9.37 -2.91 -13.17
C LEU A 114 8.13 -2.00 -13.14
N GLY A 115 7.13 -2.30 -13.99
CA GLY A 115 5.85 -1.59 -14.01
C GLY A 115 5.05 -1.78 -12.72
N ILE A 116 5.11 -2.98 -12.14
CA ILE A 116 4.52 -3.25 -10.82
C ILE A 116 5.24 -2.47 -9.73
N PHE A 117 6.57 -2.52 -9.75
CA PHE A 117 7.38 -1.83 -8.75
C PHE A 117 7.13 -0.32 -8.76
N ILE A 118 7.23 0.32 -9.93
CA ILE A 118 7.06 1.77 -10.07
C ILE A 118 5.59 2.16 -9.91
N GLY A 119 4.66 1.37 -10.45
CA GLY A 119 3.22 1.63 -10.38
C GLY A 119 2.71 1.72 -8.94
N ARG A 120 3.36 1.04 -7.98
CA ARG A 120 3.06 1.14 -6.55
C ARG A 120 3.20 2.55 -5.99
N PHE A 121 4.14 3.35 -6.50
CA PHE A 121 4.38 4.70 -6.01
C PHE A 121 3.40 5.73 -6.59
N PHE A 122 2.60 5.34 -7.59
CA PHE A 122 1.56 6.18 -8.18
C PHE A 122 0.19 5.79 -7.61
N GLY A 123 -0.34 6.63 -6.71
CA GLY A 123 -1.56 6.34 -5.92
C GLY A 123 -2.72 5.69 -6.68
N PRO A 124 -3.23 6.27 -7.78
CA PRO A 124 -4.34 5.69 -8.54
C PRO A 124 -3.99 4.37 -9.26
N LEU A 125 -2.73 4.23 -9.67
CA LEU A 125 -2.24 3.05 -10.40
C LEU A 125 -1.94 1.89 -9.46
N ARG A 126 -1.56 2.16 -8.20
CA ARG A 126 -1.18 1.15 -7.19
C ARG A 126 -2.22 0.04 -7.02
N ALA A 127 -3.48 0.41 -6.89
CA ALA A 127 -4.60 -0.53 -6.74
C ALA A 127 -4.93 -1.30 -8.03
N SER A 128 -4.73 -0.64 -9.17
CA SER A 128 -5.11 -1.18 -10.49
C SER A 128 -4.05 -2.11 -11.06
N VAL A 129 -2.76 -1.85 -10.78
CA VAL A 129 -1.63 -2.57 -11.38
C VAL A 129 -1.59 -4.06 -11.01
N PRO A 130 -1.78 -4.48 -9.73
CA PRO A 130 -1.89 -5.89 -9.37
C PRO A 130 -3.03 -6.62 -10.06
N LEU A 131 -4.21 -5.97 -10.11
CA LEU A 131 -5.40 -6.51 -10.75
C LEU A 131 -5.16 -6.72 -12.25
N ILE A 132 -4.61 -5.71 -12.92
CA ILE A 132 -4.24 -5.74 -14.34
C ILE A 132 -3.19 -6.82 -14.61
N ALA A 133 -2.16 -6.95 -13.75
CA ALA A 133 -1.14 -7.98 -13.90
C ALA A 133 -1.73 -9.40 -13.77
N GLY A 134 -2.77 -9.58 -12.95
CA GLY A 134 -3.53 -10.83 -12.86
C GLY A 134 -4.36 -11.11 -14.10
N ILE A 135 -5.06 -10.10 -14.61
CA ILE A 135 -5.89 -10.18 -15.83
C ILE A 135 -5.06 -10.59 -17.07
N PHE A 136 -3.82 -10.10 -17.17
CA PHE A 136 -2.93 -10.40 -18.31
C PHE A 136 -2.00 -11.60 -18.06
N GLU A 137 -2.36 -12.49 -17.13
CA GLU A 137 -1.63 -13.74 -16.83
C GLU A 137 -0.12 -13.55 -16.60
N MET A 138 0.30 -12.45 -15.98
CA MET A 138 1.72 -12.25 -15.71
C MET A 138 2.24 -13.39 -14.82
N PRO A 139 3.43 -13.98 -15.09
CA PRO A 139 3.91 -15.11 -14.30
C PRO A 139 3.94 -14.84 -12.79
N PHE A 140 3.29 -15.71 -12.01
CA PHE A 140 3.09 -15.56 -10.57
C PHE A 140 4.35 -15.13 -9.81
N TRP A 141 5.46 -15.82 -10.01
CA TRP A 141 6.71 -15.54 -9.31
C TRP A 141 7.31 -14.17 -9.68
N ARG A 142 7.17 -13.74 -10.94
CA ARG A 142 7.65 -12.42 -11.37
C ARG A 142 6.83 -11.31 -10.72
N PHE A 143 5.52 -11.51 -10.62
CA PHE A 143 4.63 -10.58 -9.92
C PHE A 143 4.98 -10.52 -8.42
N GLN A 144 5.07 -11.68 -7.74
CA GLN A 144 5.31 -11.71 -6.30
C GLN A 144 6.66 -11.11 -5.91
N ILE A 145 7.73 -11.38 -6.64
CA ILE A 145 9.05 -10.78 -6.36
C ILE A 145 8.98 -9.25 -6.46
N ALA A 146 8.37 -8.72 -7.53
CA ALA A 146 8.19 -7.27 -7.70
C ALA A 146 7.27 -6.67 -6.63
N ASN A 147 6.19 -7.37 -6.29
CA ASN A 147 5.22 -6.96 -5.29
C ASN A 147 5.86 -6.86 -3.90
N PHE A 148 6.48 -7.93 -3.42
CA PHE A 148 7.12 -7.93 -2.09
C PHE A 148 8.25 -6.89 -2.03
N THR A 149 9.16 -6.86 -3.02
CA THR A 149 10.26 -5.89 -3.01
C THR A 149 9.76 -4.45 -3.01
N SER A 150 8.74 -4.13 -3.83
CA SER A 150 8.14 -2.80 -3.84
C SER A 150 7.39 -2.48 -2.54
N ALA A 151 6.72 -3.46 -1.91
CA ALA A 151 6.03 -3.28 -0.65
C ALA A 151 6.96 -2.88 0.49
N PHE A 152 8.10 -3.58 0.62
CA PHE A 152 9.11 -3.27 1.64
C PHE A 152 9.70 -1.88 1.47
N VAL A 153 10.04 -1.49 0.24
CA VAL A 153 10.58 -0.16 -0.06
C VAL A 153 9.53 0.91 0.20
N TRP A 154 8.30 0.71 -0.26
CA TRP A 154 7.21 1.66 -0.07
C TRP A 154 6.87 1.88 1.40
N ALA A 155 6.78 0.81 2.20
CA ALA A 155 6.54 0.92 3.63
C ALA A 155 7.68 1.67 4.34
N ALA A 156 8.94 1.43 3.95
CA ALA A 156 10.07 2.17 4.49
C ALA A 156 9.96 3.66 4.16
N VAL A 157 9.67 4.01 2.90
CA VAL A 157 9.53 5.40 2.45
C VAL A 157 8.40 6.10 3.19
N LEU A 158 7.21 5.50 3.30
CA LEU A 158 6.10 6.17 3.99
C LEU A 158 6.36 6.35 5.48
N LEU A 159 6.86 5.34 6.18
CA LEU A 159 7.14 5.46 7.60
C LEU A 159 8.25 6.48 7.88
N THR A 160 9.30 6.51 7.05
CA THR A 160 10.39 7.50 7.19
C THR A 160 9.94 8.92 6.84
N VAL A 161 9.15 9.10 5.78
CA VAL A 161 8.57 10.41 5.44
C VAL A 161 7.62 10.88 6.54
N GLY A 162 6.79 10.00 7.10
CA GLY A 162 5.93 10.31 8.24
C GLY A 162 6.72 10.75 9.47
N ASP A 163 7.82 10.05 9.78
CA ASP A 163 8.72 10.43 10.88
C ASP A 163 9.37 11.80 10.65
N VAL A 164 9.95 12.04 9.47
CA VAL A 164 10.58 13.33 9.12
C VAL A 164 9.56 14.47 9.12
N ALA A 165 8.37 14.27 8.56
CA ALA A 165 7.30 15.24 8.59
C ALA A 165 6.84 15.54 10.02
N GLY A 166 6.72 14.52 10.87
CA GLY A 166 6.41 14.66 12.29
C GLY A 166 7.45 15.50 13.05
N LYS A 167 8.74 15.34 12.73
CA LYS A 167 9.83 16.17 13.29
C LYS A 167 9.77 17.61 12.81
N ALA A 168 9.57 17.81 11.50
CA ALA A 168 9.49 19.15 10.91
C ALA A 168 8.33 19.96 11.49
N ILE A 169 7.16 19.34 11.66
CA ILE A 169 5.99 20.00 12.27
C ILE A 169 6.29 20.41 13.71
N ARG A 170 6.91 19.54 14.53
CA ARG A 170 7.29 19.90 15.91
C ARG A 170 8.32 21.01 15.96
N TRP A 171 9.28 21.01 15.05
CA TRP A 171 10.29 22.07 15.00
C TRP A 171 9.68 23.42 14.61
N LEU A 172 8.73 23.43 13.67
CA LEU A 172 8.03 24.65 13.24
C LEU A 172 7.07 25.20 14.30
N TRP A 173 6.48 24.34 15.14
CA TRP A 173 5.48 24.73 16.14
C TRP A 173 5.99 24.80 17.58
N GLY A 174 7.16 24.24 17.86
CA GLY A 174 7.80 24.19 19.18
C GLY A 174 9.07 25.03 19.28
N GLY A 175 9.29 25.95 18.33
CA GLY A 175 10.33 26.97 18.34
C GLY A 175 9.81 28.33 18.78
#